data_AF-A0A4R7J5Y8-F1
#
_entry.id   AF-A0A4R7J5Y8-F1
#
_cell.length_a   1.000
_cell.length_b   1.000
_cell.length_c   1.000
_cell.angle_alpha   90.00
_cell.angle_beta   90.00
_cell.angle_gamma   90.00
#
_symmetry.space_group_name_H-M   'P 1'
#
loop_
_entity.id
_entity.type
_entity.pdbx_description
1 polymer ?
#
loop_
_entity_poly.entity_id
_entity_poly.type
_entity_poly.pdbx_seq_one_letter_code
_entity_poly.pdbx_strand_id
1 'polypeptide(L)'
;MLNPQASRRPASWWRDESVALLQANDWYGLYTTAMGWRIDGGAYTPEAWLMDVCSALLHRQPKTAAHCCDMALPLWVQRPGDRSLLHFVRGLVVADHVGDPRRAVEDLERATHGPEWLRSEAHEELQRVSVAAARSRVRKPRVQPAPAYDQDYSELITNPDSRPPVPDHLPADGGRPELWSLAMQYVRKH
;
A
#
# COMPACT_ATOMS: atom_id res chain seq x y z
N MET A 1 -25.99 -15.95 1.63
CA MET A 1 -25.27 -17.23 1.82
C MET A 1 -24.29 -17.36 0.66
N LEU A 2 -22.99 -17.16 0.90
CA LEU A 2 -21.95 -17.38 -0.09
C LEU A 2 -21.21 -18.68 0.25
N ASN A 3 -20.94 -19.47 -0.78
CA ASN A 3 -20.50 -20.87 -0.76
C ASN A 3 -19.10 -21.01 -0.10
N PRO A 4 -18.86 -21.94 0.84
CA PRO A 4 -17.58 -22.05 1.58
C PRO A 4 -16.43 -22.73 0.81
N GLN A 5 -16.55 -22.84 -0.52
CA GLN A 5 -15.49 -23.35 -1.40
C GLN A 5 -15.36 -22.49 -2.66
N ALA A 6 -15.26 -21.17 -2.51
CA ALA A 6 -14.63 -20.39 -3.57
C ALA A 6 -13.20 -20.91 -3.73
N SER A 7 -12.89 -21.49 -4.88
CA SER A 7 -11.53 -21.93 -5.21
C SER A 7 -10.59 -20.74 -5.05
N ARG A 8 -9.80 -20.72 -3.96
CA ARG A 8 -8.82 -19.66 -3.71
C ARG A 8 -7.90 -19.57 -4.91
N ARG A 9 -7.81 -18.40 -5.52
CA ARG A 9 -6.86 -18.18 -6.61
C ARG A 9 -5.46 -18.09 -6.00
N PRO A 10 -4.45 -18.74 -6.58
CA PRO A 10 -3.07 -18.57 -6.11
C PRO A 10 -2.62 -17.11 -6.32
N ALA A 11 -1.65 -16.65 -5.52
CA ALA A 11 -1.11 -15.29 -5.63
C ALA A 11 -0.61 -14.96 -7.06
N SER A 12 -0.03 -15.93 -7.76
CA SER A 12 0.41 -15.75 -9.16
C SER A 12 -0.73 -15.36 -10.10
N TRP A 13 -1.93 -15.93 -9.92
CA TRP A 13 -3.08 -15.58 -10.75
C TRP A 13 -3.48 -14.12 -10.56
N TRP A 14 -3.52 -13.65 -9.31
CA TRP A 14 -3.81 -12.25 -9.00
C TRP A 14 -2.76 -11.29 -9.57
N ARG A 15 -1.50 -11.71 -9.60
CA ARG A 15 -0.40 -10.94 -10.18
C ARG A 15 -0.54 -10.82 -11.69
N ASP A 16 -0.73 -11.94 -12.38
CA ASP A 16 -0.88 -11.97 -13.83
C ASP A 16 -2.06 -11.09 -14.29
N GLU A 17 -3.19 -11.20 -13.58
CA GLU A 17 -4.37 -10.38 -13.85
C GLU A 17 -4.10 -8.89 -13.59
N SER A 18 -3.44 -8.56 -12.47
CA SER A 18 -3.08 -7.17 -12.13
C SER A 18 -2.12 -6.55 -13.16
N VAL A 19 -1.17 -7.33 -13.69
CA VAL A 19 -0.25 -6.89 -14.75
C VAL A 19 -1.04 -6.52 -16.01
N ALA A 20 -1.96 -7.38 -16.44
CA ALA A 20 -2.78 -7.13 -17.63
C ALA A 20 -3.63 -5.85 -17.46
N LEU A 21 -4.25 -5.68 -16.29
CA LEU A 21 -5.10 -4.53 -15.99
C LEU A 21 -4.32 -3.21 -15.89
N LEU A 22 -3.13 -3.24 -15.29
CA LEU A 22 -2.22 -2.10 -15.26
C LEU A 22 -1.82 -1.68 -16.69
N GLN A 23 -1.41 -2.64 -17.53
CA GLN A 23 -1.06 -2.36 -18.92
C GLN A 23 -2.22 -1.78 -19.74
N ALA A 24 -3.45 -2.21 -19.45
CA ALA A 24 -4.66 -1.68 -20.05
C ALA A 24 -5.10 -0.32 -19.50
N ASN A 25 -4.48 0.19 -18.43
CA ASN A 25 -4.95 1.33 -17.63
C ASN A 25 -6.40 1.17 -17.13
N ASP A 26 -6.83 -0.06 -16.87
CA ASP A 26 -8.16 -0.36 -16.35
C ASP A 26 -8.17 -0.21 -14.83
N TRP A 27 -8.48 1.00 -14.36
CA TRP A 27 -8.55 1.29 -12.93
C TRP A 27 -9.64 0.46 -12.23
N TYR A 28 -10.80 0.24 -12.87
CA TYR A 28 -11.93 -0.42 -12.23
C TYR A 28 -11.70 -1.93 -12.13
N GLY A 29 -11.23 -2.55 -13.21
CA GLY A 29 -10.81 -3.94 -13.18
C GLY A 29 -9.69 -4.16 -12.15
N LEU A 30 -8.71 -3.25 -12.07
CA LEU A 30 -7.65 -3.37 -11.07
C LEU A 30 -8.18 -3.25 -9.63
N TYR A 31 -9.15 -2.38 -9.38
CA TYR A 31 -9.81 -2.26 -8.08
C TYR A 31 -10.53 -3.55 -7.68
N THR A 32 -11.35 -4.11 -8.58
CA THR A 32 -12.10 -5.34 -8.29
C THR A 32 -11.17 -6.53 -8.09
N THR A 33 -10.10 -6.63 -8.88
CA THR A 33 -9.04 -7.65 -8.74
C THR A 33 -8.29 -7.50 -7.41
N ALA A 34 -7.85 -6.30 -7.03
CA ALA A 34 -7.17 -6.05 -5.75
C ALA A 34 -8.08 -6.37 -4.54
N MET A 35 -9.34 -5.98 -4.60
CA MET A 35 -10.34 -6.31 -3.57
C MET A 35 -10.53 -7.84 -3.46
N GLY A 36 -10.66 -8.54 -4.59
CA GLY A 36 -10.75 -10.00 -4.63
C GLY A 36 -9.51 -10.66 -4.03
N TRP A 37 -8.31 -10.19 -4.39
CA TRP A 37 -7.06 -10.69 -3.83
C TRP A 37 -7.01 -10.51 -2.31
N ARG A 38 -7.44 -9.34 -1.80
CA ARG A 38 -7.50 -9.12 -0.34
C ARG A 38 -8.42 -10.10 0.37
N ILE A 39 -9.58 -10.40 -0.22
CA ILE A 39 -10.54 -11.40 0.31
C ILE A 39 -9.92 -12.80 0.29
N ASP A 40 -9.13 -13.13 -0.72
CA ASP A 40 -8.44 -14.43 -0.86
C ASP A 40 -7.18 -14.57 0.02
N GLY A 41 -6.90 -13.60 0.91
CA GLY A 41 -5.79 -13.63 1.86
C GLY A 41 -4.64 -12.67 1.53
N GLY A 42 -4.73 -11.93 0.42
CA GLY A 42 -3.75 -10.90 0.05
C GLY A 42 -3.70 -9.71 1.02
N ALA A 43 -4.72 -9.52 1.87
CA ALA A 43 -4.81 -8.41 2.81
C ALA A 43 -3.59 -8.34 3.76
N TYR A 44 -2.97 -9.46 4.08
CA TYR A 44 -1.79 -9.52 4.97
C TYR A 44 -0.48 -9.13 4.29
N THR A 45 -0.49 -8.79 3.00
CA THR A 45 0.71 -8.48 2.22
C THR A 45 0.61 -7.07 1.63
N PRO A 46 1.72 -6.30 1.58
CA PRO A 46 1.73 -4.99 0.93
C PRO A 46 1.34 -5.02 -0.55
N GLU A 47 1.59 -6.14 -1.24
CA GLU A 47 1.41 -6.28 -2.68
C GLU A 47 -0.04 -6.07 -3.14
N ALA A 48 -1.01 -6.68 -2.45
CA ALA A 48 -2.42 -6.50 -2.79
C ALA A 48 -2.88 -5.05 -2.56
N TRP A 49 -2.45 -4.41 -1.47
CA TRP A 49 -2.74 -3.01 -1.20
C TRP A 49 -2.09 -2.06 -2.19
N LEU A 50 -0.91 -2.41 -2.71
CA LEU A 50 -0.23 -1.64 -3.73
C LEU A 50 -1.02 -1.61 -5.05
N MET A 51 -1.80 -2.66 -5.35
CA MET A 51 -2.70 -2.65 -6.52
C MET A 51 -3.90 -1.73 -6.31
N ASP A 52 -4.46 -1.67 -5.10
CA ASP A 52 -5.49 -0.67 -4.73
C ASP A 52 -4.95 0.77 -4.87
N VAL A 53 -3.70 1.01 -4.44
CA VAL A 53 -3.00 2.30 -4.63
C VAL A 53 -2.89 2.64 -6.12
N CYS A 54 -2.40 1.71 -6.94
CA CYS A 54 -2.25 1.93 -8.39
C CYS A 54 -3.61 2.18 -9.05
N SER A 55 -4.65 1.43 -8.70
CA SER A 55 -6.01 1.64 -9.19
C SER A 55 -6.52 3.05 -8.86
N ALA A 56 -6.37 3.49 -7.61
CA ALA A 56 -6.76 4.83 -7.20
C ALA A 56 -5.99 5.93 -7.95
N LEU A 57 -4.69 5.74 -8.23
CA LEU A 57 -3.89 6.67 -9.02
C LEU A 57 -4.31 6.71 -10.50
N LEU A 58 -4.58 5.56 -11.11
CA LEU A 58 -5.14 5.48 -12.47
C LEU A 58 -6.49 6.22 -12.56
N HIS A 59 -7.30 6.12 -11.49
CA HIS A 59 -8.55 6.86 -11.37
C HIS A 59 -8.38 8.32 -10.92
N ARG A 60 -7.15 8.83 -10.83
CA ARG A 60 -6.82 10.22 -10.41
C ARG A 60 -7.35 10.59 -9.02
N GLN A 61 -7.36 9.63 -8.10
CA GLN A 61 -7.81 9.80 -6.72
C GLN A 61 -6.65 9.64 -5.72
N PRO A 62 -5.74 10.63 -5.62
CA PRO A 62 -4.53 10.49 -4.82
C PRO A 62 -4.78 10.39 -3.31
N LYS A 63 -5.86 11.00 -2.82
CA LYS A 63 -6.28 10.82 -1.41
C LYS A 63 -6.82 9.42 -1.14
N THR A 64 -7.52 8.82 -2.11
CA THR A 64 -7.95 7.43 -2.03
C THR A 64 -6.73 6.51 -2.05
N ALA A 65 -5.73 6.78 -2.88
CA ALA A 65 -4.48 6.03 -2.89
C ALA A 65 -3.77 6.04 -1.53
N ALA A 66 -3.64 7.21 -0.89
CA ALA A 66 -3.12 7.30 0.47
C ALA A 66 -4.01 6.55 1.49
N HIS A 67 -5.33 6.65 1.32
CA HIS A 67 -6.29 5.94 2.17
C HIS A 67 -6.18 4.41 2.05
N CYS A 68 -5.84 3.86 0.88
CA CYS A 68 -5.59 2.43 0.72
C CYS A 68 -4.43 1.95 1.63
N CYS A 69 -3.35 2.75 1.74
CA CYS A 69 -2.30 2.48 2.72
C CYS A 69 -2.82 2.61 4.17
N ASP A 70 -3.62 3.63 4.45
CA ASP A 70 -4.21 3.86 5.78
C ASP A 70 -5.20 2.76 6.19
N MET A 71 -5.82 2.03 5.26
CA MET A 71 -6.63 0.85 5.60
C MET A 71 -5.76 -0.36 5.94
N ALA A 72 -4.62 -0.51 5.27
CA ALA A 72 -3.71 -1.63 5.46
C ALA A 72 -2.96 -1.58 6.80
N LEU A 73 -2.44 -0.38 7.13
CA LEU A 73 -1.55 -0.15 8.27
C LEU A 73 -2.15 -0.45 9.67
N PRO A 74 -3.38 -0.08 10.02
CA PRO A 74 -3.89 -0.30 11.37
C PRO A 74 -4.35 -1.74 11.61
N LEU A 75 -4.64 -2.50 10.56
CA LEU A 75 -5.48 -3.71 10.64
C LEU A 75 -4.81 -4.95 10.07
N TRP A 76 -4.21 -4.83 8.89
CA TRP A 76 -3.90 -6.00 8.07
C TRP A 76 -2.41 -6.29 8.01
N VAL A 77 -1.58 -5.25 7.93
CA VAL A 77 -0.12 -5.38 7.77
C VAL A 77 0.59 -5.06 9.08
N GLN A 78 0.93 -6.12 9.81
CA GLN A 78 1.51 -6.04 11.16
C GLN A 78 3.04 -6.02 11.15
N ARG A 79 3.66 -6.71 10.19
CA ARG A 79 5.09 -7.01 10.22
C ARG A 79 5.92 -5.75 9.92
N PRO A 80 6.96 -5.42 10.71
CA PRO A 80 7.66 -4.15 10.60
C PRO A 80 8.24 -3.87 9.20
N GLY A 81 8.84 -4.88 8.56
CA GLY A 81 9.39 -4.74 7.21
C GLY A 81 8.33 -4.36 6.20
N ASP A 82 7.23 -5.12 6.15
CA ASP A 82 6.08 -4.86 5.28
C ASP A 82 5.44 -3.48 5.51
N ARG A 83 5.39 -3.05 6.78
CA ARG A 83 4.88 -1.71 7.14
C ARG A 83 5.78 -0.61 6.58
N SER A 84 7.10 -0.77 6.61
CA SER A 84 8.03 0.18 6.00
C SER A 84 7.81 0.34 4.50
N LEU A 85 7.40 -0.72 3.78
CA LEU A 85 7.03 -0.63 2.37
C LEU A 85 5.79 0.28 2.19
N LEU A 86 4.75 0.07 3.01
CA LEU A 86 3.53 0.89 2.94
C LEU A 86 3.80 2.35 3.31
N HIS A 87 4.65 2.60 4.31
CA HIS A 87 5.09 3.96 4.63
C HIS A 87 5.85 4.60 3.46
N PHE A 88 6.75 3.87 2.80
CA PHE A 88 7.44 4.37 1.62
C PHE A 88 6.46 4.79 0.51
N VAL A 89 5.55 3.89 0.14
CA VAL A 89 4.54 4.13 -0.91
C VAL A 89 3.64 5.31 -0.54
N ARG A 90 3.13 5.34 0.70
CA ARG A 90 2.30 6.44 1.20
C ARG A 90 3.05 7.76 1.17
N GLY A 91 4.32 7.78 1.58
CA GLY A 91 5.18 8.96 1.55
C GLY A 91 5.29 9.54 0.14
N LEU A 92 5.54 8.69 -0.87
CA LEU A 92 5.57 9.11 -2.27
C LEU A 92 4.22 9.65 -2.74
N VAL A 93 3.12 8.94 -2.48
CA VAL A 93 1.76 9.37 -2.84
C VAL A 93 1.42 10.74 -2.21
N VAL A 94 1.74 10.92 -0.93
CA VAL A 94 1.43 12.15 -0.20
C VAL A 94 2.29 13.32 -0.66
N ALA A 95 3.58 13.09 -0.93
CA ALA A 95 4.48 14.12 -1.42
C ALA A 95 4.11 14.56 -2.84
N ASP A 96 4.03 13.61 -3.76
CA ASP A 96 4.03 13.89 -5.19
C ASP A 96 2.61 14.09 -5.75
N HIS A 97 1.61 13.35 -5.22
CA HIS A 97 0.25 13.39 -5.76
C HIS A 97 -0.72 14.21 -4.92
N VAL A 98 -0.65 14.10 -3.59
CA VAL A 98 -1.49 14.93 -2.70
C VAL A 98 -0.91 16.33 -2.55
N GLY A 99 0.41 16.50 -2.73
CA GLY A 99 1.11 17.77 -2.59
C GLY A 99 1.23 18.22 -1.14
N ASP A 100 1.48 17.29 -0.22
CA ASP A 100 1.77 17.57 1.20
C ASP A 100 3.12 16.98 1.63
N PRO A 101 4.25 17.50 1.09
CA PRO A 101 5.58 16.95 1.37
C PRO A 101 5.95 17.02 2.86
N ARG A 102 5.39 17.95 3.64
CA ARG A 102 5.64 18.02 5.09
C ARG A 102 5.09 16.79 5.82
N ARG A 103 3.92 16.31 5.42
CA ARG A 103 3.34 15.08 5.98
C ARG A 103 4.08 13.83 5.50
N ALA A 104 4.56 13.83 4.26
CA ALA A 104 5.29 12.69 3.68
C ALA A 104 6.65 12.41 4.33
N VAL A 105 7.31 13.42 4.93
CA VAL A 105 8.61 13.24 5.61
C VAL A 105 8.52 12.15 6.68
N GLU A 106 7.51 12.20 7.56
CA GLU A 106 7.35 11.22 8.65
C GLU A 106 7.20 9.78 8.13
N ASP A 107 6.58 9.61 6.97
CA ASP A 107 6.43 8.29 6.34
C ASP A 107 7.75 7.80 5.75
N LEU A 108 8.48 8.67 5.04
CA LEU A 108 9.77 8.31 4.44
C LEU A 108 10.86 8.06 5.49
N GLU A 109 10.86 8.81 6.60
CA GLU A 109 11.72 8.54 7.76
C GLU A 109 11.49 7.13 8.31
N ARG A 110 10.23 6.72 8.53
CA ARG A 110 9.91 5.34 8.96
C ARG A 110 10.37 4.31 7.93
N ALA A 111 10.26 4.60 6.64
CA ALA A 111 10.71 3.70 5.58
C ALA A 111 12.23 3.48 5.55
N THR A 112 13.04 4.45 6.01
CA THR A 112 14.51 4.31 6.08
C THR A 112 14.98 3.20 7.02
N HIS A 113 14.14 2.81 7.99
CA HIS A 113 14.40 1.71 8.92
C HIS A 113 13.91 0.35 8.39
N GLY A 114 13.43 0.30 7.15
CA GLY A 114 12.89 -0.89 6.51
C GLY A 114 13.93 -1.90 6.03
N PRO A 115 13.52 -2.84 5.16
CA PRO A 115 14.40 -3.88 4.63
C PRO A 115 15.54 -3.27 3.79
N GLU A 116 16.69 -3.93 3.78
CA GLU A 116 17.95 -3.41 3.21
C GLU A 116 17.78 -2.89 1.78
N TRP A 117 17.07 -3.64 0.94
CA TRP A 117 16.85 -3.29 -0.47
C TRP A 117 16.07 -1.98 -0.65
N LEU A 118 15.24 -1.59 0.33
CA LEU A 118 14.43 -0.36 0.27
C LEU A 118 15.17 0.83 0.88
N ARG A 119 16.12 0.62 1.80
CA ARG A 119 16.70 1.71 2.61
C ARG A 119 17.36 2.79 1.76
N SER A 120 18.14 2.43 0.74
CA SER A 120 18.83 3.43 -0.10
C SER A 120 17.81 4.32 -0.81
N GLU A 121 16.80 3.69 -1.40
CA GLU A 121 15.72 4.37 -2.11
C GLU A 121 14.89 5.26 -1.16
N ALA A 122 14.58 4.78 0.04
CA ALA A 122 13.90 5.56 1.08
C ALA A 122 14.72 6.78 1.52
N HIS A 123 16.04 6.65 1.68
CA HIS A 123 16.91 7.78 2.02
C HIS A 123 16.96 8.83 0.92
N GLU A 124 17.08 8.41 -0.34
CA GLU A 124 17.09 9.33 -1.49
C GLU A 124 15.79 10.13 -1.59
N GLU A 125 14.65 9.46 -1.46
CA GLU A 125 13.33 10.09 -1.50
C GLU A 125 13.11 10.99 -0.27
N LEU A 126 13.56 10.57 0.92
CA LEU A 126 13.51 11.41 2.13
C LEU A 126 14.27 12.71 1.95
N GLN A 127 15.48 12.67 1.37
CA GLN A 127 16.26 13.89 1.09
C GLN A 127 15.52 14.81 0.12
N ARG A 128 15.02 14.25 -1.00
CA ARG A 128 14.25 15.02 -2.01
C ARG A 128 13.01 15.68 -1.39
N VAL A 129 12.21 14.91 -0.66
CA VAL A 129 10.95 15.37 -0.07
C VAL A 129 11.20 16.34 1.07
N SER A 130 12.26 16.18 1.85
CA SER A 130 12.63 17.13 2.91
C SER A 130 12.92 18.53 2.35
N VAL A 131 13.62 18.62 1.21
CA VAL A 131 13.86 19.90 0.52
C VAL A 131 12.54 20.53 0.06
N ALA A 132 11.61 19.73 -0.48
CA ALA A 132 10.29 20.21 -0.87
C ALA A 132 9.45 20.64 0.34
N ALA A 133 9.52 19.91 1.46
CA ALA A 133 8.82 20.21 2.70
C ALA A 133 9.25 21.55 3.31
N ALA A 134 10.56 21.85 3.28
CA ALA A 134 11.13 23.12 3.74
C ALA A 134 10.60 24.33 2.93
N ARG A 135 10.32 24.14 1.64
CA ARG A 135 9.79 25.18 0.74
C ARG A 135 8.26 25.22 0.69
N SER A 136 7.60 24.21 1.25
CA SER A 136 6.15 24.07 1.17
C SER A 136 5.43 25.21 1.88
N ARG A 137 4.39 25.74 1.23
CA ARG A 137 3.47 26.74 1.79
C ARG A 137 2.20 26.12 2.40
N VAL A 138 2.09 24.79 2.40
CA VAL A 138 0.95 24.08 3.00
C VAL A 138 0.90 24.35 4.51
N ARG A 139 -0.18 24.97 4.97
CA ARG A 139 -0.38 25.32 6.40
C ARG A 139 -1.25 24.32 7.15
N LYS A 140 -2.19 23.68 6.45
CA LYS A 140 -3.08 22.66 7.00
C LYS A 140 -2.75 21.32 6.36
N PRO A 141 -2.52 20.24 7.14
CA PRO A 141 -2.30 18.91 6.59
C PRO A 141 -3.44 18.51 5.66
N ARG A 142 -3.10 17.92 4.51
CA ARG A 142 -4.08 17.46 3.51
C ARG A 142 -4.52 16.03 3.74
N VAL A 143 -3.73 15.28 4.49
CA VAL A 143 -4.02 13.93 4.99
C VAL A 143 -3.62 13.83 6.47
N GLN A 144 -4.23 12.90 7.17
CA GLN A 144 -3.88 12.60 8.56
C GLN A 144 -2.51 11.91 8.66
N PRO A 145 -1.88 11.87 9.84
CA PRO A 145 -0.75 10.99 10.08
C PRO A 145 -1.09 9.54 9.71
N ALA A 146 -0.10 8.78 9.25
CA ALA A 146 -0.29 7.35 9.01
C ALA A 146 -0.72 6.65 10.33
N PRO A 147 -1.74 5.79 10.30
CA PRO A 147 -2.22 5.14 11.50
C PRO A 147 -1.19 4.15 12.05
N ALA A 148 -1.07 4.11 13.38
CA ALA A 148 -0.32 3.06 14.05
C ALA A 148 -1.05 1.72 13.92
N TYR A 149 -0.31 0.62 14.03
CA TYR A 149 -0.94 -0.68 14.24
C TYR A 149 -1.62 -0.69 15.61
N ASP A 150 -2.85 -1.17 15.66
CA ASP A 150 -3.62 -1.29 16.89
C ASP A 150 -4.28 -2.68 16.90
N GLN A 151 -3.73 -3.56 17.75
CA GLN A 151 -4.21 -4.93 17.85
C GLN A 151 -5.65 -4.98 18.38
N ASP A 152 -5.98 -4.17 19.38
CA ASP A 152 -7.30 -4.15 19.99
C ASP A 152 -8.34 -3.65 18.99
N TYR A 153 -8.00 -2.60 18.22
CA TYR A 153 -8.85 -2.11 17.15
C TYR A 153 -9.02 -3.14 16.03
N SER A 154 -7.94 -3.81 15.63
CA SER A 154 -7.99 -4.89 14.64
C SER A 154 -8.94 -6.00 15.08
N GLU A 155 -8.82 -6.50 16.31
CA GLU A 155 -9.67 -7.55 16.86
C GLU A 155 -11.14 -7.09 17.00
N LEU A 156 -11.37 -5.82 17.35
CA LEU A 156 -12.72 -5.28 17.50
C LEU A 156 -13.49 -5.20 16.17
N ILE A 157 -12.83 -4.79 15.09
CA ILE A 157 -13.52 -4.52 13.81
C ILE A 157 -13.47 -5.67 12.82
N THR A 158 -12.52 -6.61 12.98
CA THR A 158 -12.53 -7.84 12.18
C THR A 158 -13.39 -8.87 12.87
N ASN A 159 -14.63 -9.03 12.39
CA ASN A 159 -15.42 -10.21 12.75
C ASN A 159 -14.58 -11.45 12.37
N PRO A 160 -14.28 -12.36 13.32
CA PRO A 160 -13.48 -13.56 13.06
C PRO A 160 -14.00 -14.36 11.86
N ASP A 161 -15.31 -14.39 11.65
CA ASP A 161 -15.96 -15.11 10.56
C ASP A 161 -15.85 -14.42 9.18
N SER A 162 -15.48 -13.14 9.18
CA SER A 162 -15.33 -12.31 7.96
C SER A 162 -13.87 -11.99 7.64
N ARG A 163 -12.92 -12.48 8.45
CA ARG A 163 -11.50 -12.22 8.25
C ARG A 163 -11.01 -13.00 7.04
N PRO A 164 -10.30 -12.38 6.08
CA PRO A 164 -9.60 -13.09 5.03
C PRO A 164 -8.73 -14.21 5.62
N PRO A 165 -8.72 -15.38 4.99
CA PRO A 165 -7.90 -16.47 5.48
C PRO A 165 -6.43 -16.05 5.48
N VAL A 166 -5.72 -16.35 6.56
CA VAL A 166 -4.26 -16.18 6.61
C VAL A 166 -3.66 -17.22 5.65
N PRO A 167 -2.87 -16.81 4.64
CA PRO A 167 -2.19 -17.75 3.76
C PRO A 167 -1.26 -18.68 4.54
N ASP A 168 -1.18 -19.95 4.14
CA ASP A 168 -0.29 -20.94 4.77
C ASP A 168 1.19 -20.49 4.76
N HIS A 169 1.56 -19.72 3.74
CA HIS A 169 2.87 -19.12 3.58
C HIS A 169 2.75 -17.65 3.19
N LEU A 170 3.20 -16.77 4.08
CA LEU A 170 3.46 -15.37 3.74
C LEU A 170 4.89 -15.24 3.18
N PRO A 171 5.14 -14.33 2.23
CA PRO A 171 6.49 -13.93 1.86
C PRO A 171 7.29 -13.47 3.08
N ALA A 172 8.63 -13.46 3.00
CA ALA A 172 9.46 -12.93 4.08
C ALA A 172 9.05 -11.49 4.46
N ASP A 173 9.16 -11.13 5.75
CA ASP A 173 8.86 -9.77 6.20
C ASP A 173 9.77 -8.75 5.49
N GLY A 174 9.15 -7.74 4.86
CA GLY A 174 9.88 -6.76 4.06
C GLY A 174 10.49 -7.37 2.80
N GLY A 175 10.05 -8.56 2.37
CA GLY A 175 10.39 -9.09 1.06
C GLY A 175 9.89 -8.16 -0.05
N ARG A 176 10.69 -7.96 -1.08
CA ARG A 176 10.30 -7.10 -2.21
C ARG A 176 9.10 -7.73 -2.95
N PRO A 177 7.94 -7.05 -3.06
CA PRO A 177 6.81 -7.56 -3.84
C PRO A 177 7.22 -7.81 -5.28
N GLU A 178 6.68 -8.87 -5.90
CA GLU A 178 6.96 -9.21 -7.30
C GLU A 178 6.47 -8.09 -8.23
N LEU A 179 5.33 -7.48 -7.90
CA LEU A 179 4.79 -6.34 -8.64
C LEU A 179 5.42 -4.98 -8.28
N TRP A 180 6.40 -4.93 -7.38
CA TRP A 180 6.97 -3.67 -6.88
C TRP A 180 7.46 -2.76 -8.02
N SER A 181 8.30 -3.29 -8.89
CA SER A 181 8.91 -2.50 -9.97
C SER A 181 7.88 -1.97 -10.96
N LEU A 182 6.81 -2.73 -11.23
CA LEU A 182 5.73 -2.30 -12.11
C LEU A 182 4.88 -1.23 -11.42
N ALA A 183 4.45 -1.48 -10.18
CA ALA A 183 3.65 -0.55 -9.40
C ALA A 183 4.34 0.80 -9.17
N MET A 184 5.66 0.78 -8.90
CA MET A 184 6.43 2.01 -8.70
C MET A 184 6.47 2.89 -9.95
N GLN A 185 6.24 2.34 -11.15
CA GLN A 185 6.04 3.17 -12.33
C GLN A 185 4.79 4.02 -12.16
N TYR A 186 3.67 3.48 -11.70
CA TYR A 186 2.43 4.25 -11.51
C TYR A 186 2.50 5.19 -10.31
N VAL A 187 3.16 4.78 -9.23
CA VAL A 187 3.33 5.62 -8.03
C VAL A 187 4.25 6.81 -8.31
N ARG A 188 5.25 6.69 -9.17
CA ARG A 188 6.17 7.80 -9.50
C ARG A 188 5.80 8.58 -10.75
N LYS A 189 5.05 7.98 -11.67
CA LYS A 189 4.78 8.53 -13.00
C LYS A 189 3.36 9.07 -13.09
N HIS A 190 3.03 10.10 -12.33
CA HIS A 190 1.96 11.06 -12.67
C HIS A 190 2.20 12.37 -11.93
#